data_AF-A0A958F125-F1
#
_entry.id   AF-A0A958F125-F1
#
_cell.length_a   1.000
_cell.length_b   1.000
_cell.length_c   1.000
_cell.angle_alpha   90.00
_cell.angle_beta   90.00
_cell.angle_gamma   90.00
#
_symmetry.space_group_name_H-M   'P 1'
#
loop_
_entity.id
_entity.type
_entity.pdbx_description
1 polymer ?
#
loop_
_entity_poly.entity_id
_entity_poly.type
_entity_poly.pdbx_seq_one_letter_code
_entity_poly.pdbx_strand_id
1 'polypeptide(L)'
;MEKKGKEISINVNPKKFSMSAHADLSCVECHIGYDPDEEPHTEVAKPVDCAACHDDNTKHMMRSAHAGELNCFSCHSNVHLPEPKDFAKNNCVSCHKDENKALMSSVHATIDERPECVTCHTPHTASTLGSEA
;
A
#
# COMPACT_ATOMS: atom_id res chain seq x y z
N MET A 1 -1.65 23.61 -6.17
CA MET A 1 -2.70 23.21 -7.13
C MET A 1 -4.07 23.47 -6.50
N GLU A 2 -5.11 23.76 -7.27
CA GLU A 2 -6.47 23.91 -6.74
C GLU A 2 -7.28 22.62 -6.94
N LYS A 3 -7.92 22.10 -5.89
CA LYS A 3 -8.83 20.95 -6.00
C LYS A 3 -10.15 21.28 -5.30
N LYS A 4 -11.24 21.33 -6.07
CA LYS A 4 -12.58 21.70 -5.59
C LYS A 4 -12.61 23.07 -4.87
N GLY A 5 -11.95 24.08 -5.43
CA GLY A 5 -11.93 25.44 -4.86
C GLY A 5 -11.01 25.63 -3.64
N LYS A 6 -10.13 24.66 -3.36
CA LYS A 6 -9.14 24.75 -2.28
C LYS A 6 -7.74 24.60 -2.82
N GLU A 7 -6.88 25.56 -2.47
CA GLU A 7 -5.44 25.45 -2.71
C GLU A 7 -4.87 24.31 -1.87
N ILE A 8 -4.23 23.35 -2.52
CA ILE A 8 -3.51 22.24 -1.92
C ILE A 8 -2.05 22.29 -2.36
N SER A 9 -1.17 22.09 -1.39
CA SER A 9 0.27 22.01 -1.63
C SER A 9 0.60 20.70 -2.34
N ILE A 10 1.47 20.79 -3.36
CA ILE A 10 2.06 19.65 -4.07
C ILE A 10 3.44 19.26 -3.50
N ASN A 11 3.87 19.93 -2.42
CA ASN A 11 5.19 19.70 -1.85
C ASN A 11 5.27 18.32 -1.18
N VAL A 12 6.31 17.57 -1.53
CA VAL A 12 6.70 16.33 -0.86
C VAL A 12 7.92 16.61 0.03
N ASN A 13 7.89 16.11 1.27
CA ASN A 13 9.03 16.24 2.18
C ASN A 13 10.15 15.27 1.77
N PRO A 14 11.32 15.76 1.31
CA PRO A 14 12.37 14.89 0.76
C PRO A 14 12.96 13.95 1.80
N LYS A 15 13.07 14.41 3.07
CA LYS A 15 13.58 13.57 4.16
C LYS A 15 12.64 12.41 4.47
N LYS A 16 11.33 12.64 4.43
CA LYS A 16 10.35 11.56 4.63
C LYS A 16 10.32 10.61 3.44
N PHE A 17 10.36 11.13 2.22
CA PHE A 17 10.40 10.33 1.00
C PHE A 17 11.63 9.42 0.97
N SER A 18 12.81 9.92 1.37
CA SER A 18 14.05 9.12 1.39
C SER A 18 14.03 7.92 2.34
N MET A 19 13.00 7.79 3.18
CA MET A 19 12.80 6.64 4.07
C MET A 19 11.70 5.68 3.56
N SER A 20 11.06 5.98 2.42
CA SER A 20 10.04 5.12 1.83
C SER A 20 10.66 3.93 1.10
N ALA A 21 9.82 2.94 0.76
CA ALA A 21 10.22 1.80 -0.06
C ALA A 21 10.61 2.21 -1.51
N HIS A 22 10.30 3.44 -1.91
CA HIS A 22 10.55 3.97 -3.26
C HIS A 22 11.60 5.09 -3.26
N ALA A 23 12.41 5.21 -2.20
CA ALA A 23 13.36 6.30 -2.00
C ALA A 23 14.39 6.48 -3.14
N ASP A 24 14.70 5.39 -3.86
CA ASP A 24 15.66 5.39 -4.96
C ASP A 24 15.06 5.87 -6.29
N LEU A 25 13.75 6.05 -6.37
CA LEU A 25 13.07 6.52 -7.57
C LEU A 25 12.97 8.04 -7.60
N SER A 26 13.17 8.60 -8.79
CA SER A 26 12.83 9.98 -9.11
C SER A 26 11.31 10.16 -9.26
N CYS A 27 10.84 11.41 -9.12
CA CYS A 27 9.41 11.73 -9.14
C CYS A 27 8.71 11.27 -10.43
N VAL A 28 9.39 11.41 -11.57
CA VAL A 28 8.85 11.17 -12.91
C VAL A 28 8.81 9.69 -13.31
N GLU A 29 9.50 8.82 -12.56
CA GLU A 29 9.42 7.37 -12.77
C GLU A 29 8.04 6.82 -12.40
N CYS A 30 7.38 7.43 -11.42
CA CYS A 30 5.99 7.14 -11.08
C CYS A 30 5.02 8.12 -11.75
N HIS A 31 5.35 9.42 -11.74
CA HIS A 31 4.56 10.47 -12.39
C HIS A 31 4.93 10.60 -13.86
N ILE A 32 4.70 9.53 -14.62
CA ILE A 32 5.08 9.45 -16.03
C ILE A 32 4.41 10.56 -16.83
N GLY A 33 5.22 11.33 -17.55
CA GLY A 33 4.78 12.47 -18.36
C GLY A 33 4.53 13.75 -17.57
N TYR A 34 4.91 13.79 -16.28
CA TYR A 34 5.03 15.06 -15.55
C TYR A 34 6.34 15.74 -15.91
N ASP A 35 6.24 16.98 -16.39
CA ASP A 35 7.38 17.85 -16.63
C ASP A 35 7.38 18.99 -15.58
N PRO A 36 8.34 19.02 -14.64
CA PRO A 36 8.44 20.09 -13.65
C PRO A 36 8.91 21.43 -14.24
N ASP A 37 9.40 21.46 -15.48
CA ASP A 37 9.89 22.66 -16.16
C ASP A 37 8.86 23.23 -17.16
N GLU A 38 7.74 22.52 -17.41
CA GLU A 38 6.65 22.99 -18.26
C GLU A 38 5.84 24.09 -17.57
N GLU A 39 5.70 25.26 -18.21
CA GLU A 39 4.85 26.35 -17.74
C GLU A 39 3.71 26.68 -18.73
N PRO A 40 2.44 26.71 -18.28
CA PRO A 40 1.98 26.41 -16.92
C PRO A 40 2.01 24.91 -16.63
N HIS A 41 2.50 24.50 -15.44
CA HIS A 41 2.51 23.09 -15.05
C HIS A 41 1.11 22.50 -15.20
N THR A 42 1.00 21.30 -15.75
CA THR A 42 -0.30 20.61 -15.85
C THR A 42 -0.95 20.54 -14.47
N GLU A 43 -2.08 21.21 -14.28
CA GLU A 43 -2.73 21.34 -12.96
C GLU A 43 -3.27 20.01 -12.40
N VAL A 44 -3.37 18.98 -13.25
CA VAL A 44 -3.94 17.68 -12.91
C VAL A 44 -2.85 16.62 -12.97
N ALA A 45 -2.29 16.28 -11.81
CA ALA A 45 -1.46 15.09 -11.69
C ALA A 45 -2.28 13.85 -12.09
N LYS A 46 -1.83 13.14 -13.12
CA LYS A 46 -2.42 11.84 -13.48
C LYS A 46 -2.19 10.86 -12.34
N PRO A 47 -3.16 9.96 -12.05
CA PRO A 47 -2.94 8.86 -11.13
C PRO A 47 -1.73 8.04 -11.58
N VAL A 48 -0.87 7.68 -10.62
CA VAL A 48 0.24 6.77 -10.85
C VAL A 48 -0.33 5.37 -11.11
N ASP A 49 0.19 4.70 -12.15
CA ASP A 49 -0.13 3.30 -12.41
C ASP A 49 0.85 2.39 -11.69
N CYS A 50 0.44 1.84 -10.56
CA CYS A 50 1.24 0.91 -9.77
C CYS A 50 1.56 -0.38 -10.56
N ALA A 51 0.68 -0.80 -11.48
CA ALA A 51 0.83 -2.04 -12.23
C ALA A 51 1.95 -1.98 -13.27
N ALA A 52 2.42 -0.77 -13.62
CA ALA A 52 3.58 -0.59 -14.50
C ALA A 52 4.84 -1.29 -13.96
N CYS A 53 4.98 -1.39 -12.63
CA CYS A 53 6.07 -2.11 -11.96
C CYS A 53 5.59 -3.28 -11.08
N HIS A 54 4.41 -3.18 -10.47
CA HIS A 54 3.82 -4.20 -9.57
C HIS A 54 2.70 -4.99 -10.24
N ASP A 55 2.92 -5.45 -11.48
CA ASP A 55 1.93 -6.17 -12.29
C ASP A 55 1.42 -7.45 -11.59
N ASP A 56 2.34 -8.30 -11.10
CA ASP A 56 1.96 -9.55 -10.43
C ASP A 56 1.17 -9.30 -9.15
N ASN A 57 1.60 -8.36 -8.31
CA ASN A 57 0.87 -7.99 -7.08
C ASN A 57 -0.52 -7.45 -7.40
N THR A 58 -0.65 -6.68 -8.50
CA THR A 58 -1.93 -6.16 -8.96
C THR A 58 -2.84 -7.29 -9.42
N LYS A 59 -2.34 -8.22 -10.23
CA LYS A 59 -3.07 -9.41 -10.68
C LYS A 59 -3.50 -10.29 -9.50
N HIS A 60 -2.63 -10.49 -8.53
CA HIS A 60 -2.92 -11.25 -7.31
C HIS A 60 -4.04 -10.60 -6.49
N MET A 61 -3.97 -9.28 -6.28
CA MET A 61 -5.01 -8.53 -5.57
C MET A 61 -6.36 -8.59 -6.30
N MET A 62 -6.34 -8.43 -7.62
CA MET A 62 -7.55 -8.53 -8.46
C MET A 62 -8.18 -9.94 -8.48
N ARG A 63 -7.44 -10.98 -8.07
CA ARG A 63 -7.98 -12.35 -7.91
C ARG A 63 -8.41 -12.66 -6.46
N SER A 64 -8.13 -11.77 -5.52
CA SER A 64 -8.45 -11.96 -4.11
C SER A 64 -9.88 -11.51 -3.78
N ALA A 65 -10.33 -11.81 -2.55
CA ALA A 65 -11.58 -11.30 -2.00
C ALA A 65 -11.61 -9.76 -1.86
N HIS A 66 -10.47 -9.07 -1.99
CA HIS A 66 -10.38 -7.61 -1.90
C HIS A 66 -10.52 -6.90 -3.25
N ALA A 67 -10.68 -7.65 -4.35
CA ALA A 67 -10.77 -7.09 -5.69
C ALA A 67 -11.97 -6.12 -5.83
N GLY A 68 -11.73 -4.95 -6.42
CA GLY A 68 -12.76 -3.94 -6.71
C GLY A 68 -13.23 -3.09 -5.53
N GLU A 69 -13.03 -3.55 -4.29
CA GLU A 69 -13.44 -2.83 -3.07
C GLU A 69 -12.30 -2.01 -2.46
N LEU A 70 -11.08 -2.54 -2.51
CA LEU A 70 -9.90 -1.90 -1.94
C LEU A 70 -8.98 -1.36 -3.04
N ASN A 71 -8.10 -0.43 -2.66
CA ASN A 71 -7.00 0.05 -3.52
C ASN A 71 -5.66 -0.15 -2.82
N CYS A 72 -4.55 0.16 -3.51
CA CYS A 72 -3.20 -0.03 -2.97
C CYS A 72 -3.01 0.66 -1.60
N PHE A 73 -3.59 1.85 -1.43
CA PHE A 73 -3.51 2.66 -0.21
C PHE A 73 -4.49 2.23 0.89
N SER A 74 -5.36 1.25 0.63
CA SER A 74 -6.18 0.64 1.67
C SER A 74 -5.34 -0.16 2.67
N CYS A 75 -4.17 -0.64 2.24
CA CYS A 75 -3.23 -1.37 3.07
C CYS A 75 -1.83 -0.76 3.08
N HIS A 76 -1.37 -0.15 1.99
CA HIS A 76 -0.09 0.56 1.99
C HIS A 76 -0.30 2.00 2.43
N SER A 77 0.70 2.57 3.08
CA SER A 77 0.68 3.97 3.46
C SER A 77 0.90 4.86 2.23
N ASN A 78 0.93 6.18 2.45
CA ASN A 78 1.27 7.11 1.39
C ASN A 78 2.70 6.81 0.89
N VAL A 79 2.88 6.56 -0.41
CA VAL A 79 4.18 6.24 -1.04
C VAL A 79 5.25 7.30 -0.81
N HIS A 80 4.86 8.52 -0.45
CA HIS A 80 5.77 9.60 -0.09
C HIS A 80 6.30 9.54 1.35
N LEU A 81 5.86 8.55 2.13
CA LEU A 81 6.18 8.35 3.54
C LEU A 81 6.80 6.96 3.77
N PRO A 82 7.57 6.77 4.85
CA PRO A 82 7.98 5.44 5.27
C PRO A 82 6.77 4.60 5.67
N GLU A 83 6.81 3.32 5.32
CA GLU A 83 5.83 2.35 5.80
C GLU A 83 5.90 2.23 7.34
N PRO A 84 4.75 2.10 8.03
CA PRO A 84 4.72 1.84 9.45
C PRO A 84 5.40 0.50 9.78
N LYS A 85 6.14 0.45 10.89
CA LYS A 85 6.83 -0.76 11.35
C LYS A 85 5.88 -1.94 11.62
N ASP A 86 4.65 -1.65 12.05
CA ASP A 86 3.64 -2.67 12.40
C ASP A 86 2.65 -2.92 11.25
N PHE A 87 3.15 -3.28 10.05
CA PHE A 87 2.34 -3.40 8.83
C PHE A 87 1.11 -4.31 9.03
N ALA A 88 1.28 -5.54 9.51
CA ALA A 88 0.17 -6.49 9.67
C ALA A 88 -0.91 -5.97 10.63
N LYS A 89 -0.51 -5.38 11.75
CA LYS A 89 -1.43 -4.81 12.75
C LYS A 89 -2.21 -3.63 12.20
N ASN A 90 -1.57 -2.78 11.39
CA ASN A 90 -2.21 -1.59 10.85
C ASN A 90 -3.12 -1.90 9.66
N ASN A 91 -2.81 -2.94 8.90
CA ASN A 91 -3.39 -3.14 7.57
C ASN A 91 -4.32 -4.35 7.46
N CYS A 92 -4.15 -5.39 8.31
CA CYS A 92 -5.05 -6.54 8.34
C CYS A 92 -6.10 -6.39 9.45
N VAL A 93 -5.64 -6.08 10.67
CA VAL A 93 -6.48 -6.06 11.88
C VAL A 93 -7.41 -4.85 11.94
N SER A 94 -7.14 -3.79 11.16
CA SER A 94 -8.03 -2.63 11.08
C SER A 94 -9.44 -2.99 10.58
N CYS A 95 -9.54 -4.00 9.71
CA CYS A 95 -10.79 -4.57 9.22
C CYS A 95 -11.10 -5.94 9.83
N HIS A 96 -10.12 -6.87 9.88
CA HIS A 96 -10.29 -8.25 10.34
C HIS A 96 -10.13 -8.40 11.87
N LYS A 97 -10.96 -7.66 12.62
CA LYS A 97 -10.89 -7.61 14.09
C LYS A 97 -11.31 -8.92 14.74
N ASP A 98 -12.32 -9.56 14.18
CA ASP A 98 -12.89 -10.80 14.74
C ASP A 98 -11.95 -11.98 14.50
N GLU A 99 -11.32 -12.05 13.33
CA GLU A 99 -10.29 -13.05 13.01
C GLU A 99 -9.07 -12.86 13.90
N ASN A 100 -8.61 -11.62 14.10
CA ASN A 100 -7.52 -11.34 15.03
C ASN A 100 -7.88 -11.75 16.46
N LYS A 101 -9.12 -11.49 16.92
CA LYS A 101 -9.59 -11.92 18.24
C LYS A 101 -9.59 -13.45 18.36
N ALA A 102 -10.02 -14.16 17.33
CA ALA A 102 -9.99 -15.62 17.29
C ALA A 102 -8.55 -16.16 17.35
N LEU A 103 -7.63 -15.59 16.55
CA LEU A 103 -6.20 -15.93 16.57
C LEU A 103 -5.61 -15.75 17.96
N MET A 104 -5.86 -14.59 18.58
CA MET A 104 -5.38 -14.26 19.93
C MET A 104 -6.00 -15.12 21.05
N SER A 105 -7.14 -15.78 20.77
CA SER A 105 -7.79 -16.70 21.71
C SER A 105 -7.41 -18.16 21.46
N SER A 106 -6.57 -18.44 20.47
CA SER A 106 -6.14 -19.79 20.07
C SER A 106 -4.77 -20.16 20.64
N VAL A 107 -4.36 -21.41 20.41
CA VAL A 107 -3.00 -21.89 20.74
C VAL A 107 -1.88 -21.10 20.07
N HIS A 108 -2.16 -20.41 18.96
CA HIS A 108 -1.19 -19.54 18.30
C HIS A 108 -0.74 -18.37 19.19
N ALA A 109 -1.57 -17.95 20.15
CA ALA A 109 -1.22 -16.89 21.09
C ALA A 109 -0.36 -17.38 22.27
N THR A 110 -0.27 -18.71 22.47
CA THR A 110 0.40 -19.31 23.62
C THR A 110 1.85 -19.71 23.36
N ILE A 111 2.33 -19.58 22.13
CA ILE A 111 3.73 -19.86 21.76
C ILE A 111 4.56 -18.57 21.79
N ASP A 112 5.85 -18.69 22.09
CA ASP A 112 6.76 -17.55 22.27
C ASP A 112 6.92 -16.73 20.98
N GLU A 113 7.07 -17.41 19.84
CA GLU A 113 7.07 -16.81 18.50
C GLU A 113 5.68 -16.87 17.89
N ARG A 114 4.83 -15.92 18.27
CA ARG A 114 3.44 -15.85 17.78
C ARG A 114 3.43 -15.59 16.27
N PRO A 115 2.72 -16.41 15.48
CA PRO A 115 2.60 -16.17 14.06
C PRO A 115 1.75 -14.91 13.83
N GLU A 116 2.17 -14.10 12.88
CA GLU A 116 1.38 -12.98 12.39
C GLU A 116 0.48 -13.42 11.23
N CYS A 117 -0.46 -12.55 10.83
CA CYS A 117 -1.36 -12.83 9.71
C CYS A 117 -0.58 -13.26 8.46
N VAL A 118 0.50 -12.53 8.15
CA VAL A 118 1.34 -12.74 6.96
C VAL A 118 2.29 -13.93 7.07
N THR A 119 2.40 -14.56 8.25
CA THR A 119 3.16 -15.80 8.41
C THR A 119 2.52 -16.96 7.65
N CYS A 120 1.18 -16.96 7.55
CA CYS A 120 0.41 -18.00 6.86
C CYS A 120 -0.42 -17.49 5.69
N HIS A 121 -0.81 -16.21 5.68
CA HIS A 121 -1.54 -15.61 4.57
C HIS A 121 -0.60 -14.85 3.64
N THR A 122 -0.69 -15.12 2.35
CA THR A 122 0.09 -14.41 1.35
C THR A 122 -0.47 -13.00 1.16
N PRO A 123 0.34 -11.94 1.31
CA PRO A 123 -0.07 -10.58 0.98
C PRO A 123 -0.55 -10.48 -0.47
N HIS A 124 -1.44 -9.52 -0.72
CA HIS A 124 -2.08 -9.29 -2.03
C HIS A 124 -3.03 -10.41 -2.51
N THR A 125 -2.84 -11.69 -2.22
CA THR A 125 -3.87 -12.72 -2.52
C THR A 125 -4.82 -12.97 -1.36
N ALA A 126 -4.42 -12.63 -0.12
CA ALA A 126 -5.11 -12.98 1.12
C ALA A 126 -5.40 -14.49 1.29
N SER A 127 -4.75 -15.33 0.49
CA SER A 127 -4.91 -16.77 0.48
C SER A 127 -3.98 -17.41 1.51
N THR A 128 -4.33 -18.60 2.03
CA THR A 128 -3.43 -19.37 2.88
C THR A 128 -2.32 -20.01 2.05
N LEU A 129 -1.11 -20.10 2.60
CA LEU A 129 0.01 -20.82 1.98
C LEU A 129 -0.44 -22.23 1.55
N GLY A 130 -0.19 -22.59 0.28
CA GLY A 130 -0.52 -23.89 -0.30
C GLY A 130 -1.92 -24.02 -0.93
N SER A 131 -2.67 -22.93 -1.08
CA SER A 131 -3.97 -22.91 -1.78
C SER A 131 -3.88 -22.57 -3.27
N GLU A 132 -2.73 -22.77 -3.90
CA GLU A 132 -2.55 -22.52 -5.34
C GLU A 132 -3.50 -23.42 -6.15
N ALA A 133 -4.41 -22.77 -6.89
CA ALA A 133 -5.18 -23.33 -7.98
C ALA A 133 -4.87 -22.53 -9.25
#